data_AF-A0A6N1AFQ7-F1
#
_entry.id   AF-A0A6N1AFQ7-F1
#
_cell.length_a   1.000
_cell.length_b   1.000
_cell.length_c   1.000
_cell.angle_alpha   90.00
_cell.angle_beta   90.00
_cell.angle_gamma   90.00
#
_symmetry.space_group_name_H-M   'P 1'
#
loop_
_entity.id
_entity.type
_entity.pdbx_description
1 polymer ?
#
loop_
_entity_poly.entity_id
_entity_poly.type
_entity_poly.pdbx_seq_one_letter_code
_entity_poly.pdbx_strand_id
1 'polypeptide(L)'
;MSNLHPFPAAPAVPPSLPLPFDPAMAPALRSRMLRGALPEPLQRLLDRGQVGRHSRFTEDGFADVVEDWTPPDGVTPRHAALARRALAEIDETILAPAPANHLLGRVLALLSHFPAKTTTPEVEQLLAMDWADDLGEFPAWAIDQAARRWRRTRKWRPSIAEIRALCEEACAAERALAERLRAIAMAGERSGETGGGSASVRPVLASAMRRMR
;
A
#
# COMPACT_ATOMS: atom_id res chain seq x y z
N MET A 1 -33.31 -36.73 31.18
CA MET A 1 -33.46 -35.32 30.80
C MET A 1 -32.10 -34.79 30.41
N SER A 2 -31.83 -34.61 29.12
CA SER A 2 -30.61 -33.96 28.62
C SER A 2 -30.97 -33.12 27.41
N ASN A 3 -31.35 -31.86 27.65
CA ASN A 3 -31.53 -30.86 26.62
C ASN A 3 -30.16 -30.25 26.31
N LEU A 4 -29.52 -30.72 25.24
CA LEU A 4 -28.37 -30.03 24.65
C LEU A 4 -28.90 -29.08 23.58
N HIS A 5 -28.93 -27.78 23.89
CA HIS A 5 -29.15 -26.76 22.88
C HIS A 5 -27.91 -26.66 21.98
N PRO A 6 -28.05 -26.70 20.64
CA PRO A 6 -26.94 -26.42 19.73
C PRO A 6 -26.53 -24.95 19.84
N PHE A 7 -25.22 -24.71 19.93
CA PHE A 7 -24.64 -23.38 19.84
C PHE A 7 -24.97 -22.74 18.47
N PRO A 8 -25.26 -21.43 18.41
CA PRO A 8 -25.45 -20.75 17.14
C PRO A 8 -24.14 -20.78 16.35
N ALA A 9 -24.18 -21.37 15.16
CA ALA A 9 -23.07 -21.35 14.22
C ALA A 9 -22.71 -19.89 13.89
N ALA A 10 -21.41 -19.56 13.97
CA ALA A 10 -20.90 -18.28 13.48
C ALA A 10 -21.31 -18.10 12.01
N PRO A 11 -21.76 -16.90 11.59
CA PRO A 11 -22.11 -16.66 10.20
C PRO A 11 -20.89 -16.98 9.32
N ALA A 12 -21.07 -17.90 8.38
CA ALA A 12 -20.05 -18.24 7.40
C ALA A 12 -19.65 -16.97 6.64
N VAL A 13 -18.37 -16.59 6.75
CA VAL A 13 -17.80 -15.51 5.94
C VAL A 13 -17.91 -15.97 4.49
N PRO A 14 -18.64 -15.26 3.61
CA PRO A 14 -18.71 -15.66 2.21
C PRO A 14 -17.29 -15.64 1.63
N PRO A 15 -16.89 -16.63 0.81
CA PRO A 15 -15.57 -16.65 0.20
C PRO A 15 -15.38 -15.35 -0.59
N SER A 16 -14.32 -14.58 -0.28
CA SER A 16 -13.90 -13.48 -1.14
C SER A 16 -13.44 -14.11 -2.45
N LEU A 17 -14.10 -13.75 -3.55
CA LEU A 17 -13.54 -13.99 -4.87
C LEU A 17 -12.23 -13.18 -4.95
N PRO A 18 -11.13 -13.77 -5.46
CA PRO A 18 -9.85 -13.08 -5.51
C PRO A 18 -10.00 -11.78 -6.29
N LEU A 19 -9.44 -10.69 -5.74
CA LEU A 19 -9.41 -9.39 -6.42
C LEU A 19 -8.90 -9.54 -7.86
N PRO A 20 -9.57 -8.92 -8.85
CA PRO A 20 -9.18 -9.03 -10.24
C PRO A 20 -7.92 -8.17 -10.49
N PHE A 21 -6.75 -8.79 -10.33
CA PHE A 21 -5.45 -8.14 -10.49
C PHE A 21 -4.60 -8.84 -11.56
N ASP A 22 -4.17 -8.06 -12.55
CA ASP A 22 -3.17 -8.48 -13.54
C ASP A 22 -2.07 -7.40 -13.60
N PRO A 23 -0.83 -7.70 -13.20
CA PRO A 23 0.26 -6.74 -13.19
C PRO A 23 0.67 -6.28 -14.60
N ALA A 24 0.31 -7.00 -15.66
CA ALA A 24 0.59 -6.63 -17.03
C ALA A 24 -0.35 -5.53 -17.56
N MET A 25 -1.49 -5.29 -16.90
CA MET A 25 -2.41 -4.22 -17.27
C MET A 25 -1.83 -2.83 -16.97
N ALA A 26 -2.30 -1.82 -17.71
CA ALA A 26 -1.95 -0.43 -17.45
C ALA A 26 -2.40 -0.01 -16.03
N PRO A 27 -1.61 0.80 -15.29
CA PRO A 27 -1.92 1.17 -13.90
C PRO A 27 -3.33 1.75 -13.69
N ALA A 28 -3.77 2.63 -14.59
CA ALA A 28 -5.11 3.21 -14.52
C ALA A 28 -6.23 2.16 -14.65
N LEU A 29 -6.03 1.14 -15.49
CA LEU A 29 -6.98 0.05 -15.65
C LEU A 29 -7.01 -0.85 -14.41
N ARG A 30 -5.85 -1.23 -13.86
CA ARG A 30 -5.75 -2.02 -12.63
C ARG A 30 -6.45 -1.31 -11.47
N SER A 31 -6.14 -0.03 -11.28
CA SER A 31 -6.76 0.79 -10.23
C SER A 31 -8.29 0.81 -10.37
N ARG A 32 -8.80 1.01 -11.58
CA ARG A 32 -10.25 0.97 -11.85
C ARG A 32 -10.87 -0.39 -11.54
N MET A 33 -10.20 -1.49 -11.92
CA MET A 33 -10.70 -2.84 -11.67
C MET A 33 -10.72 -3.19 -10.19
N LEU A 34 -9.64 -2.90 -9.47
CA LEU A 34 -9.57 -3.10 -8.02
C LEU A 34 -10.66 -2.30 -7.31
N ARG A 35 -10.83 -1.04 -7.68
CA ARG A 35 -11.88 -0.19 -7.11
C ARG A 35 -13.29 -0.72 -7.40
N GLY A 36 -13.54 -1.17 -8.62
CA GLY A 36 -14.83 -1.74 -9.03
C GLY A 36 -15.15 -3.07 -8.34
N ALA A 37 -14.14 -3.80 -7.87
CA ALA A 37 -14.32 -5.05 -7.13
C ALA A 37 -14.67 -4.84 -5.64
N LEU A 38 -14.48 -3.62 -5.10
CA LEU A 38 -14.83 -3.33 -3.70
C LEU A 38 -16.34 -3.32 -3.48
N PRO A 39 -16.83 -3.60 -2.27
CA PRO A 39 -18.23 -3.39 -1.92
C PRO A 39 -18.69 -1.94 -2.20
N GLU A 40 -19.90 -1.77 -2.75
CA GLU A 40 -20.47 -0.47 -3.10
C GLU A 40 -20.38 0.61 -1.99
N PRO A 41 -20.57 0.29 -0.69
CA PRO A 41 -20.37 1.26 0.37
C PRO A 41 -18.95 1.87 0.40
N LEU A 42 -17.92 1.05 0.14
CA LEU A 42 -16.53 1.54 0.10
C LEU A 42 -16.27 2.35 -1.16
N GLN A 43 -16.80 1.94 -2.31
CA GLN A 43 -16.66 2.69 -3.56
C GLN A 43 -17.17 4.13 -3.40
N ARG A 44 -18.37 4.28 -2.83
CA ARG A 44 -18.99 5.59 -2.55
C ARG A 44 -18.19 6.44 -1.57
N LEU A 45 -17.60 5.84 -0.54
CA LEU A 45 -16.73 6.58 0.39
C LEU A 45 -15.44 7.05 -0.29
N LEU A 46 -14.82 6.20 -1.10
CA LEU A 46 -13.65 6.55 -1.89
C LEU A 46 -13.94 7.71 -2.88
N ASP A 47 -15.15 7.78 -3.44
CA ASP A 47 -15.56 8.84 -4.37
C ASP A 47 -15.82 10.17 -3.66
N ARG A 48 -16.23 10.12 -2.39
CA ARG A 48 -16.62 11.30 -1.62
C ARG A 48 -15.52 11.84 -0.72
N GLY A 49 -14.41 11.11 -0.55
CA GLY A 49 -13.29 11.58 0.25
C GLY A 49 -12.61 12.79 -0.37
N GLN A 50 -11.92 13.55 0.47
CA GLN A 50 -11.30 14.81 0.08
C GLN A 50 -9.79 14.60 -0.14
N VAL A 51 -9.25 15.21 -1.19
CA VAL A 51 -7.81 15.24 -1.43
C VAL A 51 -7.29 16.60 -0.98
N GLY A 52 -6.49 16.60 0.08
CA GLY A 52 -5.69 17.74 0.50
C GLY A 52 -4.32 17.70 -0.17
N ARG A 53 -3.74 18.87 -0.43
CA ARG A 53 -2.36 19.00 -0.90
C ARG A 53 -1.61 19.95 0.02
N HIS A 54 -0.44 19.53 0.50
CA HIS A 54 0.42 20.40 1.29
C HIS A 54 1.89 20.16 0.94
N SER A 55 2.68 21.21 1.09
CA SER A 55 4.13 21.14 0.90
C SER A 55 4.77 20.48 2.12
N ARG A 56 5.50 19.39 1.88
CA ARG A 56 6.32 18.73 2.89
C ARG A 56 7.72 19.34 2.88
N PHE A 57 8.15 19.79 4.06
CA PHE A 57 9.50 20.29 4.30
C PHE A 57 10.25 19.30 5.20
N THR A 58 11.51 19.03 4.87
CA THR A 58 12.45 18.25 5.67
C THR A 58 13.53 19.19 6.23
N GLU A 59 14.49 18.63 6.98
CA GLU A 59 15.64 19.38 7.51
C GLU A 59 16.48 20.02 6.38
N ASP A 60 16.48 19.43 5.19
CA ASP A 60 17.17 19.92 3.99
C ASP A 60 16.35 20.93 3.15
N GLY A 61 15.16 21.32 3.62
CA GLY A 61 14.29 22.30 2.95
C GLY A 61 13.05 21.68 2.31
N PHE A 62 12.62 22.22 1.16
CA PHE A 62 11.43 21.70 0.46
C PHE A 62 11.72 20.31 -0.09
N ALA A 63 10.92 19.32 0.32
CA ALA A 63 11.08 17.95 -0.12
C ALA A 63 10.14 17.63 -1.28
N ASP A 64 8.82 17.80 -1.09
CA ASP A 64 7.82 17.55 -2.14
C ASP A 64 6.43 18.13 -1.78
N VAL A 65 5.47 18.06 -2.71
CA VAL A 65 4.03 18.23 -2.44
C VAL A 65 3.39 16.87 -2.18
N VAL A 66 2.81 16.70 -0.99
CA VAL A 66 2.13 15.47 -0.60
C VAL A 66 0.62 15.62 -0.81
N GLU A 67 0.01 14.59 -1.40
CA GLU A 67 -1.45 14.45 -1.45
C GLU A 67 -1.93 13.57 -0.31
N ASP A 68 -2.71 14.14 0.60
CA ASP A 68 -3.38 13.38 1.64
C ASP A 68 -4.84 13.16 1.25
N TRP A 69 -5.33 11.94 1.41
CA TRP A 69 -6.75 11.64 1.25
C TRP A 69 -7.41 11.45 2.61
N THR A 70 -8.49 12.18 2.86
CA THR A 70 -9.29 12.05 4.08
C THR A 70 -10.67 11.46 3.76
N PRO A 71 -11.15 10.52 4.57
CA PRO A 71 -12.48 9.96 4.37
C PRO A 71 -13.55 11.03 4.66
N PRO A 72 -14.71 10.96 3.99
CA PRO A 72 -15.80 11.88 4.25
C PRO A 72 -16.41 11.64 5.64
N ASP A 73 -17.18 12.60 6.15
CA ASP A 73 -17.98 12.39 7.36
C ASP A 73 -18.96 11.22 7.20
N GLY A 74 -19.38 10.64 8.33
CA GLY A 74 -20.34 9.53 8.33
C GLY A 74 -19.73 8.15 8.04
N VAL A 75 -18.40 8.00 8.15
CA VAL A 75 -17.80 6.66 8.24
C VAL A 75 -18.30 5.96 9.51
N THR A 76 -18.76 4.72 9.34
CA THR A 76 -19.37 3.91 10.41
C THR A 76 -18.46 2.74 10.77
N PRO A 77 -18.67 2.09 11.93
CA PRO A 77 -17.96 0.85 12.28
C PRO A 77 -18.12 -0.27 11.22
N ARG A 78 -19.27 -0.31 10.53
CA ARG A 78 -19.49 -1.25 9.41
C ARG A 78 -18.59 -0.94 8.23
N HIS A 79 -18.41 0.35 7.89
CA HIS A 79 -17.47 0.75 6.85
C HIS A 79 -16.04 0.35 7.20
N ALA A 80 -15.64 0.52 8.46
CA ALA A 80 -14.32 0.10 8.92
C ALA A 80 -14.10 -1.41 8.79
N ALA A 81 -15.08 -2.23 9.17
CA ALA A 81 -14.99 -3.69 9.02
C ALA A 81 -14.84 -4.12 7.55
N LEU A 82 -15.59 -3.49 6.64
CA LEU A 82 -15.46 -3.75 5.20
C LEU A 82 -14.08 -3.32 4.68
N ALA A 83 -13.61 -2.14 5.08
CA ALA A 83 -12.33 -1.60 4.62
C ALA A 83 -11.15 -2.46 5.09
N ARG A 84 -11.16 -2.95 6.35
CA ARG A 84 -10.12 -3.87 6.86
C ARG A 84 -10.07 -5.18 6.07
N ARG A 85 -11.23 -5.74 5.74
CA ARG A 85 -11.28 -6.97 4.93
C ARG A 85 -10.68 -6.77 3.54
N ALA A 86 -11.07 -5.70 2.85
CA ALA A 86 -10.53 -5.38 1.53
C ALA A 86 -9.04 -5.06 1.58
N LEU A 87 -8.60 -4.33 2.61
CA LEU A 87 -7.20 -4.01 2.83
C LEU A 87 -6.36 -5.27 3.03
N ALA A 88 -6.80 -6.20 3.89
CA ALA A 88 -6.11 -7.46 4.12
C ALA A 88 -5.92 -8.24 2.81
N GLU A 89 -6.96 -8.29 1.97
CA GLU A 89 -6.86 -8.97 0.68
C GLU A 89 -5.85 -8.29 -0.27
N ILE A 90 -5.83 -6.95 -0.32
CA ILE A 90 -4.84 -6.21 -1.12
C ILE A 90 -3.42 -6.43 -0.59
N ASP A 91 -3.22 -6.29 0.73
CA ASP A 91 -1.92 -6.42 1.37
C ASP A 91 -1.37 -7.86 1.21
N GLU A 92 -2.21 -8.89 1.32
CA GLU A 92 -1.79 -10.29 1.23
C GLU A 92 -1.60 -10.78 -0.21
N THR A 93 -2.42 -10.34 -1.16
CA THR A 93 -2.44 -10.93 -2.51
C THR A 93 -1.79 -10.06 -3.59
N ILE A 94 -1.69 -8.74 -3.36
CA ILE A 94 -1.21 -7.78 -4.35
C ILE A 94 0.06 -7.09 -3.86
N LEU A 95 0.07 -6.56 -2.64
CA LEU A 95 1.19 -5.76 -2.12
C LEU A 95 2.17 -6.55 -1.25
N ALA A 96 1.96 -7.85 -1.09
CA ALA A 96 2.83 -8.70 -0.29
C ALA A 96 4.30 -8.62 -0.79
N PRO A 97 5.26 -8.38 0.12
CA PRO A 97 6.68 -8.40 -0.18
C PRO A 97 7.12 -9.62 -0.99
N ALA A 98 8.00 -9.39 -1.96
CA ALA A 98 8.59 -10.47 -2.74
C ALA A 98 9.42 -11.41 -1.85
N PRO A 99 9.39 -12.72 -2.08
CA PRO A 99 10.27 -13.64 -1.35
C PRO A 99 11.73 -13.43 -1.79
N ALA A 100 12.67 -13.56 -0.84
CA ALA A 100 14.09 -13.24 -1.07
C ALA A 100 14.73 -13.98 -2.26
N ASN A 101 14.32 -15.23 -2.49
CA ASN A 101 14.79 -16.01 -3.64
C ASN A 101 14.34 -15.43 -5.00
N HIS A 102 13.12 -14.88 -5.07
CA HIS A 102 12.63 -14.19 -6.26
C HIS A 102 13.44 -12.92 -6.51
N LEU A 103 13.66 -12.11 -5.46
CA LEU A 103 14.45 -10.88 -5.52
C LEU A 103 15.85 -11.13 -6.05
N LEU A 104 16.59 -12.02 -5.39
CA LEU A 104 17.97 -12.34 -5.74
C LEU A 104 18.08 -12.84 -7.19
N GLY A 105 17.25 -13.82 -7.56
CA GLY A 105 17.22 -14.36 -8.92
C GLY A 105 16.85 -13.31 -9.96
N ARG A 106 15.99 -12.35 -9.61
CA ARG A 106 15.57 -11.27 -10.52
C ARG A 106 16.61 -10.19 -10.70
N VAL A 107 17.29 -9.81 -9.63
CA VAL A 107 18.38 -8.84 -9.67
C VAL A 107 19.57 -9.40 -10.46
N LEU A 108 20.02 -10.62 -10.15
CA LEU A 108 21.13 -11.26 -10.88
C LEU A 108 20.81 -11.39 -12.38
N ALA A 109 19.59 -11.81 -12.71
CA ALA A 109 19.14 -11.88 -14.10
C ALA A 109 19.09 -10.50 -14.78
N LEU A 110 18.76 -9.42 -14.06
CA LEU A 110 18.80 -8.07 -14.61
C LEU A 110 20.24 -7.61 -14.85
N LEU A 111 21.13 -7.80 -13.87
CA LEU A 111 22.51 -7.34 -13.93
C LEU A 111 23.33 -8.08 -15.01
N SER A 112 23.01 -9.35 -15.30
CA SER A 112 23.68 -10.11 -16.37
C SER A 112 23.46 -9.55 -17.78
N HIS A 113 22.38 -8.78 -18.01
CA HIS A 113 22.18 -8.04 -19.25
C HIS A 113 23.11 -6.82 -19.38
N PHE A 114 23.73 -6.38 -18.29
CA PHE A 114 24.60 -5.21 -18.19
C PHE A 114 25.91 -5.57 -17.47
N PRO A 115 26.74 -6.44 -18.06
CA PRO A 115 27.92 -6.96 -17.40
C PRO A 115 28.93 -5.83 -17.09
N ALA A 116 29.45 -5.83 -15.87
CA ALA A 116 30.54 -4.94 -15.49
C ALA A 116 31.88 -5.52 -15.92
N LYS A 117 32.79 -4.69 -16.45
CA LYS A 117 34.05 -5.15 -17.05
C LYS A 117 35.03 -5.81 -16.07
N THR A 118 34.88 -5.58 -14.77
CA THR A 118 35.88 -5.94 -13.74
C THR A 118 35.27 -6.51 -12.46
N THR A 119 34.01 -6.92 -12.47
CA THR A 119 33.33 -7.43 -11.27
C THR A 119 33.41 -8.96 -11.24
N THR A 120 33.87 -9.54 -10.13
CA THR A 120 33.87 -11.00 -9.95
C THR A 120 32.46 -11.50 -9.63
N PRO A 121 32.16 -12.80 -9.87
CA PRO A 121 30.86 -13.38 -9.52
C PRO A 121 30.49 -13.20 -8.04
N GLU A 122 31.47 -13.29 -7.13
CA GLU A 122 31.27 -13.12 -5.69
C GLU A 122 30.83 -11.69 -5.36
N VAL A 123 31.40 -10.69 -6.03
CA VAL A 123 31.01 -9.28 -5.84
C VAL A 123 29.63 -9.02 -6.45
N GLU A 124 29.29 -9.63 -7.59
CA GLU A 124 27.94 -9.52 -8.16
C GLU A 124 26.88 -10.15 -7.25
N GLN A 125 27.21 -11.24 -6.58
CA GLN A 125 26.34 -11.88 -5.59
C GLN A 125 26.09 -10.96 -4.38
N LEU A 126 27.14 -10.34 -3.83
CA LEU A 126 27.00 -9.39 -2.72
C LEU A 126 26.14 -8.18 -3.12
N LEU A 127 26.39 -7.60 -4.29
CA LEU A 127 25.56 -6.51 -4.82
C LEU A 127 24.08 -6.93 -4.96
N ALA A 128 23.82 -8.14 -5.41
CA ALA A 128 22.46 -8.62 -5.55
C ALA A 128 21.76 -8.87 -4.21
N MET A 129 22.51 -9.17 -3.15
CA MET A 129 22.00 -9.25 -1.78
C MET A 129 21.62 -7.87 -1.25
N ASP A 130 22.50 -6.86 -1.41
CA ASP A 130 22.19 -5.47 -1.03
C ASP A 130 20.91 -4.98 -1.73
N TRP A 131 20.75 -5.35 -3.00
CA TRP A 131 19.54 -5.03 -3.76
C TRP A 131 18.31 -5.78 -3.26
N ALA A 132 18.45 -7.02 -2.81
CA ALA A 132 17.33 -7.78 -2.27
C ALA A 132 16.83 -7.16 -0.96
N ASP A 133 17.71 -6.64 -0.12
CA ASP A 133 17.35 -5.97 1.12
C ASP A 133 16.57 -4.67 0.84
N ASP A 134 17.11 -3.80 -0.01
CA ASP A 134 16.52 -2.50 -0.35
C ASP A 134 15.23 -2.59 -1.19
N LEU A 135 15.08 -3.67 -1.98
CA LEU A 135 13.86 -3.93 -2.76
C LEU A 135 12.87 -4.85 -2.03
N GLY A 136 13.21 -5.31 -0.83
CA GLY A 136 12.41 -6.24 -0.03
C GLY A 136 11.01 -5.73 0.32
N GLU A 137 10.80 -4.43 0.31
CA GLU A 137 9.50 -3.80 0.58
C GLU A 137 8.49 -3.90 -0.60
N PHE A 138 8.94 -4.32 -1.78
CA PHE A 138 8.10 -4.31 -2.99
C PHE A 138 7.56 -5.71 -3.33
N PRO A 139 6.36 -5.79 -3.93
CA PRO A 139 5.82 -7.05 -4.39
C PRO A 139 6.56 -7.55 -5.63
N ALA A 140 6.62 -8.89 -5.79
CA ALA A 140 7.38 -9.56 -6.85
C ALA A 140 7.04 -9.03 -8.25
N TRP A 141 5.76 -8.76 -8.51
CA TRP A 141 5.29 -8.25 -9.80
C TRP A 141 5.80 -6.84 -10.11
N ALA A 142 5.99 -5.98 -9.10
CA ALA A 142 6.48 -4.61 -9.28
C ALA A 142 7.97 -4.64 -9.67
N ILE A 143 8.75 -5.50 -9.01
CA ILE A 143 10.16 -5.74 -9.32
C ILE A 143 10.31 -6.30 -10.75
N ASP A 144 9.47 -7.27 -11.11
CA ASP A 144 9.47 -7.85 -12.46
C ASP A 144 9.13 -6.81 -13.53
N GLN A 145 8.16 -5.94 -13.25
CA GLN A 145 7.77 -4.84 -14.13
C GLN A 145 8.88 -3.79 -14.26
N ALA A 146 9.50 -3.39 -13.15
CA ALA A 146 10.63 -2.45 -13.12
C ALA A 146 11.82 -2.99 -13.93
N ALA A 147 12.24 -4.23 -13.67
CA ALA A 147 13.32 -4.88 -14.39
C ALA A 147 13.00 -5.00 -15.90
N ARG A 148 11.77 -5.37 -16.25
CA ARG A 148 11.31 -5.44 -17.65
C ARG A 148 11.32 -4.06 -18.32
N ARG A 149 10.83 -3.03 -17.65
CA ARG A 149 10.80 -1.65 -18.16
C ARG A 149 12.21 -1.14 -18.40
N TRP A 150 13.13 -1.38 -17.45
CA TRP A 150 14.53 -1.00 -17.60
C TRP A 150 15.17 -1.61 -18.84
N ARG A 151 15.12 -2.94 -18.97
CA ARG A 151 15.69 -3.67 -20.12
C ARG A 151 15.17 -3.20 -21.49
N ARG A 152 13.94 -2.69 -21.55
CA ARG A 152 13.30 -2.24 -22.80
C ARG A 152 13.59 -0.79 -23.15
N THR A 153 13.99 0.03 -22.18
CA THR A 153 14.04 1.49 -22.34
C THR A 153 15.42 2.09 -22.08
N ARG A 154 16.32 1.34 -21.43
CA ARG A 154 17.63 1.83 -21.00
C ARG A 154 18.74 0.96 -21.56
N LYS A 155 19.86 1.62 -21.90
CA LYS A 155 21.06 0.99 -22.47
C LYS A 155 22.09 0.59 -21.39
N TRP A 156 22.07 1.27 -20.26
CA TRP A 156 23.12 1.18 -19.24
C TRP A 156 22.68 0.38 -18.02
N ARG A 157 23.66 -0.11 -17.25
CA ARG A 157 23.43 -0.82 -15.99
C ARG A 157 22.64 0.08 -15.05
N PRO A 158 21.53 -0.39 -14.47
CA PRO A 158 20.77 0.39 -13.50
C PRO A 158 21.55 0.57 -12.20
N SER A 159 21.32 1.70 -11.53
CA SER A 159 21.52 1.81 -10.09
C SER A 159 20.32 1.22 -9.34
N ILE A 160 20.53 0.89 -8.06
CA ILE A 160 19.46 0.39 -7.22
C ILE A 160 18.34 1.42 -7.02
N ALA A 161 18.70 2.69 -6.84
CA ALA A 161 17.77 3.79 -6.65
C ALA A 161 16.82 3.94 -7.84
N GLU A 162 17.31 3.74 -9.06
CA GLU A 162 16.48 3.80 -10.28
C GLU A 162 15.48 2.64 -10.36
N ILE A 163 15.89 1.43 -9.96
CA ILE A 163 14.97 0.28 -9.93
C ILE A 163 13.95 0.44 -8.81
N ARG A 164 14.36 0.93 -7.65
CA ARG A 164 13.47 1.27 -6.54
C ARG A 164 12.42 2.29 -6.97
N ALA A 165 12.81 3.38 -7.63
CA ALA A 165 11.87 4.37 -8.17
C ALA A 165 10.87 3.75 -9.16
N LEU A 166 11.32 2.84 -10.03
CA LEU A 166 10.42 2.12 -10.93
C LEU A 166 9.45 1.17 -10.19
N CYS A 167 9.88 0.56 -9.09
CA CYS A 167 9.00 -0.25 -8.24
C CYS A 167 7.95 0.63 -7.54
N GLU A 168 8.35 1.79 -7.00
CA GLU A 168 7.42 2.77 -6.41
C GLU A 168 6.37 3.22 -7.42
N GLU A 169 6.79 3.62 -8.63
CA GLU A 169 5.89 3.97 -9.73
C GLU A 169 4.94 2.82 -10.08
N ALA A 170 5.43 1.59 -10.10
CA ALA A 170 4.67 0.41 -10.50
C ALA A 170 3.48 0.13 -9.57
N CYS A 171 3.68 0.26 -8.25
CA CYS A 171 2.66 -0.03 -7.23
C CYS A 171 2.03 1.20 -6.57
N ALA A 172 2.30 2.41 -7.07
CA ALA A 172 1.80 3.65 -6.48
C ALA A 172 0.26 3.68 -6.35
N ALA A 173 -0.46 3.23 -7.38
CA ALA A 173 -1.93 3.27 -7.39
C ALA A 173 -2.54 2.27 -6.39
N GLU A 174 -1.97 1.08 -6.30
CA GLU A 174 -2.39 0.02 -5.38
C GLU A 174 -2.08 0.41 -3.93
N ARG A 175 -0.88 0.94 -3.65
CA ARG A 175 -0.52 1.50 -2.33
C ARG A 175 -1.44 2.67 -1.94
N ALA A 176 -1.73 3.59 -2.86
CA ALA A 176 -2.65 4.70 -2.61
C ALA A 176 -4.07 4.22 -2.27
N LEU A 177 -4.58 3.18 -2.94
CA LEU A 177 -5.87 2.59 -2.60
C LEU A 177 -5.84 1.97 -1.19
N ALA A 178 -4.79 1.23 -0.86
CA ALA A 178 -4.60 0.64 0.46
C ALA A 178 -4.56 1.71 1.56
N GLU A 179 -3.85 2.83 1.37
CA GLU A 179 -3.84 3.95 2.32
C GLU A 179 -5.24 4.52 2.55
N ARG A 180 -6.03 4.71 1.49
CA ARG A 180 -7.40 5.21 1.62
C ARG A 180 -8.30 4.25 2.38
N LEU A 181 -8.15 2.94 2.16
CA LEU A 181 -8.87 1.92 2.92
C LEU A 181 -8.45 1.91 4.40
N ARG A 182 -7.16 2.08 4.71
CA ARG A 182 -6.68 2.28 6.09
C ARG A 182 -7.32 3.50 6.73
N ALA A 183 -7.37 4.62 6.02
CA ALA A 183 -7.99 5.85 6.53
C ALA A 183 -9.49 5.66 6.82
N ILE A 184 -10.22 4.92 5.98
CA ILE A 184 -11.63 4.56 6.24
C ILE A 184 -11.74 3.66 7.49
N ALA A 185 -10.88 2.65 7.63
CA ALA A 185 -10.87 1.77 8.80
C ALA A 185 -10.68 2.56 10.10
N MET A 186 -9.65 3.40 10.15
CA MET A 186 -9.34 4.24 11.31
C MET A 186 -10.44 5.27 11.63
N ALA A 187 -11.12 5.82 10.60
CA ALA A 187 -12.22 6.76 10.83
C ALA A 187 -13.47 6.08 11.42
N GLY A 188 -13.84 4.90 10.91
CA GLY A 188 -15.02 4.19 11.42
C GLY A 188 -14.83 3.61 12.82
N GLU A 189 -13.59 3.28 13.22
CA GLU A 189 -13.24 2.87 14.58
C GLU A 189 -13.44 4.01 15.58
N ARG A 190 -12.91 5.20 15.28
CA ARG A 190 -13.10 6.42 16.09
C ARG A 190 -14.59 6.77 16.26
N SER A 191 -15.38 6.66 15.19
CA SER A 191 -16.84 6.88 15.27
C SER A 191 -17.55 5.89 16.21
N GLY A 192 -17.06 4.65 16.31
CA GLY A 192 -17.61 3.63 17.20
C GLY A 192 -17.31 3.90 18.67
N GLU A 193 -16.11 4.36 18.98
CA GLU A 193 -15.68 4.72 20.35
C GLU A 193 -16.48 5.91 20.89
N THR A 194 -16.70 6.93 20.05
CA THR A 194 -17.43 8.14 20.43
C THR A 194 -18.94 7.89 20.61
N GLY A 195 -19.50 6.89 19.94
CA GLY A 195 -20.91 6.49 20.06
C GLY A 195 -21.23 5.55 21.23
N GLY A 196 -20.21 4.93 21.83
CA GLY A 196 -20.35 4.00 22.97
C GLY A 196 -20.17 4.65 24.35
N GLY A 197 -19.69 5.90 24.40
CA GLY A 197 -19.41 6.62 25.65
C GLY A 197 -20.23 7.91 25.77
N SER A 198 -21.35 7.84 26.48
CA SER A 198 -22.01 9.04 27.00
C SER A 198 -21.10 9.74 28.02
N ALA A 199 -20.41 10.81 27.62
CA ALA A 199 -20.23 12.02 28.41
C ALA A 199 -19.52 13.10 27.58
N SER A 200 -20.21 14.23 27.39
CA SER A 200 -19.66 15.46 26.85
C SER A 200 -18.41 15.91 27.61
N VAL A 201 -17.31 16.15 26.92
CA VAL A 201 -16.23 17.02 27.41
C VAL A 201 -15.95 18.07 26.35
N ARG A 202 -16.25 19.33 26.71
CA ARG A 202 -15.96 20.53 25.92
C ARG A 202 -14.45 20.66 25.67
N PRO A 203 -14.00 21.12 24.49
CA PRO A 203 -12.62 21.53 24.30
C PRO A 203 -12.39 22.91 24.95
N VAL A 204 -11.49 22.97 25.93
CA VAL A 204 -10.87 24.23 26.36
C VAL A 204 -9.71 24.51 25.40
N LEU A 205 -9.86 25.57 24.62
CA LEU A 205 -8.78 26.18 23.84
C LEU A 205 -7.70 26.68 24.81
N ALA A 206 -6.49 26.12 24.72
CA ALA A 206 -5.30 26.70 25.29
C ALA A 206 -4.27 26.94 24.17
N SER A 207 -4.35 28.13 23.59
CA SER A 207 -3.26 28.74 22.84
C SER A 207 -2.03 28.85 23.73
N ALA A 208 -0.89 28.35 23.27
CA ALA A 208 0.40 28.80 23.76
C ALA A 208 1.39 28.86 22.59
N MET A 209 1.42 30.04 21.96
CA MET A 209 2.62 30.48 21.24
C MET A 209 3.79 30.50 22.23
N ARG A 210 4.93 29.93 21.85
CA ARG A 210 6.22 30.37 22.38
C ARG A 210 7.27 30.34 21.29
N ARG A 211 7.69 31.54 20.90
CA ARG A 211 8.88 31.83 20.09
C ARG A 211 10.13 31.87 20.97
N MET A 212 11.27 31.71 20.27
CA MET A 212 12.66 32.07 20.60
C MET A 212 13.37 31.15 21.60
N ARG A 213 14.59 30.69 21.31
CA ARG A 213 15.70 31.33 20.59
C ARG A 213 16.31 30.45 19.51
#